data_AF-A0AAD7BW08-F1
#
_entry.id   AF-A0AAD7BW08-F1
#
_cell.length_a   1.000
_cell.length_b   1.000
_cell.length_c   1.000
_cell.angle_alpha   90.00
_cell.angle_beta   90.00
_cell.angle_gamma   90.00
#
_symmetry.space_group_name_H-M   'P 1'
#
loop_
_entity.id
_entity.type
_entity.pdbx_description
1 polymer ?
#
loop_
_entity_poly.entity_id
_entity_poly.type
_entity_poly.pdbx_seq_one_letter_code
_entity_poly.pdbx_strand_id
1 'polypeptide(L)'
;MPAERPIPVWSRRYKELNKPMAKEEKAPQRSATRSLFLGYNCHETRRAHYFLFIPYLIDDAKTGKLINVSGNPWNSDFTLEIKTGFDRKTSPVLGPTRSHYIYLGEISADDFVDEEHYNIRNTPNANDRIESIAASIPLPYRAPGATPEHPDDPMWLRPHPRLERCQEWTNRLVQSLVDAGLLGASALMKMSSAHKAHLCDECAASRAEALKL
;
A
#
# COMPACT_ATOMS: atom_id res chain seq x y z
N MET A 1 9.03 -56.70 22.38
CA MET A 1 9.03 -55.30 22.85
C MET A 1 8.21 -55.24 24.13
N PRO A 2 8.71 -54.68 25.23
CA PRO A 2 7.93 -54.61 26.46
C PRO A 2 6.77 -53.63 26.30
N ALA A 3 5.57 -54.07 26.66
CA ALA A 3 4.39 -53.22 26.68
C ALA A 3 4.54 -52.14 27.76
N GLU A 4 4.39 -50.87 27.38
CA GLU A 4 4.37 -49.77 28.34
C GLU A 4 3.16 -49.90 29.27
N ARG A 5 3.40 -49.74 30.57
CA ARG A 5 2.33 -49.79 31.57
C ARG A 5 1.58 -48.45 31.57
N PRO A 6 0.23 -48.47 31.65
CA PRO A 6 -0.56 -47.25 31.67
C PRO A 6 -0.23 -46.38 32.89
N ILE A 7 -0.25 -45.06 32.69
CA ILE A 7 0.01 -44.07 33.74
C ILE A 7 -1.12 -44.12 34.78
N PRO A 8 -0.83 -44.31 36.08
CA PRO A 8 -1.86 -44.31 37.12
C PRO A 8 -2.58 -42.97 37.23
N VAL A 9 -3.92 -43.00 37.38
CA VAL A 9 -4.78 -41.82 37.46
C VAL A 9 -4.49 -40.89 38.65
N TRP A 10 -3.90 -41.42 39.72
CA TRP A 10 -3.50 -40.65 40.89
C TRP A 10 -2.14 -39.95 40.72
N SER A 11 -1.38 -40.28 39.68
CA SER A 11 -0.05 -39.71 39.46
C SER A 11 -0.11 -38.23 39.09
N ARG A 12 0.93 -37.49 39.51
CA ARG A 12 1.09 -36.07 39.15
C ARG A 12 1.10 -35.87 37.62
N ARG A 13 1.76 -36.78 36.88
CA ARG A 13 1.83 -36.77 35.42
C ARG A 13 0.44 -36.88 34.77
N TYR A 14 -0.44 -37.73 35.32
CA TYR A 14 -1.82 -37.82 34.84
C TYR A 14 -2.61 -36.53 35.08
N LYS A 15 -2.42 -35.88 36.23
CA LYS A 15 -3.08 -34.62 36.57
C LYS A 15 -2.59 -33.44 35.73
N GLU A 16 -1.31 -33.42 35.35
CA GLU A 16 -0.74 -32.37 34.49
C GLU A 16 -1.21 -32.52 33.04
N LEU A 17 -1.26 -33.75 32.50
CA LEU A 17 -1.77 -34.04 31.15
C LEU A 17 -3.27 -33.75 31.01
N ASN A 18 -4.05 -33.94 32.07
CA ASN A 18 -5.49 -33.71 32.09
C ASN A 18 -5.89 -32.41 32.78
N LYS A 19 -4.93 -31.50 33.03
CA LYS A 19 -5.27 -30.19 33.57
C LYS A 19 -6.09 -29.46 32.50
N PRO A 20 -7.35 -29.09 32.77
CA PRO A 20 -8.13 -28.34 31.80
C PRO A 20 -7.34 -27.07 31.50
N MET A 21 -6.87 -26.94 30.26
CA MET A 21 -6.27 -25.70 29.80
C MET A 21 -7.31 -24.62 30.05
N ALA A 22 -6.96 -23.65 30.90
CA ALA A 22 -7.83 -22.52 31.16
C ALA A 22 -8.26 -21.98 29.79
N LYS A 23 -9.56 -21.95 29.53
CA LYS A 23 -10.09 -21.27 28.36
C LYS A 23 -9.62 -19.83 28.50
N GLU A 24 -8.65 -19.46 27.68
CA GLU A 24 -8.15 -18.11 27.58
C GLU A 24 -9.34 -17.26 27.14
N GLU A 25 -9.97 -16.61 28.12
CA GLU A 25 -11.11 -15.76 27.91
C GLU A 25 -10.57 -14.51 27.23
N LYS A 26 -10.51 -14.58 25.90
CA LYS A 26 -10.02 -13.51 25.04
C LYS A 26 -10.95 -12.32 25.27
N ALA A 27 -10.49 -11.36 26.08
CA ALA A 27 -11.16 -10.08 26.25
C ALA A 27 -11.51 -9.53 24.85
N PRO A 28 -12.65 -8.84 24.68
CA PRO A 28 -13.00 -8.23 23.40
C PRO A 28 -11.93 -7.17 23.09
N GLN A 29 -10.89 -7.59 22.36
CA GLN A 29 -9.94 -6.69 21.74
C GLN A 29 -10.78 -5.84 20.81
N ARG A 30 -11.00 -4.58 21.17
CA ARG A 30 -11.34 -3.56 20.18
C ARG A 30 -10.19 -3.63 19.17
N SER A 31 -10.42 -4.27 18.05
CA SER A 31 -9.46 -4.34 16.95
C SER A 31 -9.10 -2.91 16.62
N ALA A 32 -7.87 -2.50 16.92
CA ALA A 32 -7.40 -1.17 16.57
C ALA A 32 -7.56 -1.03 15.04
N THR A 33 -8.07 0.10 14.57
CA THR A 33 -8.14 0.41 13.14
C THR A 33 -7.00 1.35 12.75
N ARG A 34 -6.61 1.32 11.49
CA ARG A 34 -5.62 2.23 10.91
C ARG A 34 -6.21 2.92 9.71
N SER A 35 -5.95 4.21 9.57
CA SER A 35 -6.31 4.93 8.35
C SER A 35 -5.45 4.48 7.18
N LEU A 36 -6.02 4.42 5.98
CA LEU A 36 -5.33 4.15 4.73
C LEU A 36 -5.58 5.33 3.79
N PHE A 37 -4.50 5.84 3.19
CA PHE A 37 -4.53 7.00 2.31
C PHE A 37 -4.04 6.64 0.90
N LEU A 38 -4.66 7.24 -0.11
CA LEU A 38 -4.06 7.40 -1.42
C LEU A 38 -3.14 8.62 -1.36
N GLY A 39 -1.84 8.41 -1.54
CA GLY A 39 -0.87 9.46 -1.75
C GLY A 39 -0.66 9.73 -3.23
N TYR A 40 -0.44 10.99 -3.59
CA TYR A 40 0.00 11.36 -4.93
C TYR A 40 0.99 12.52 -4.95
N ASN A 41 1.89 12.50 -5.93
CA ASN A 41 2.82 13.61 -6.22
C ASN A 41 2.53 14.16 -7.61
N CYS A 42 2.25 15.45 -7.74
CA CYS A 42 2.32 16.12 -9.03
C CYS A 42 3.78 16.26 -9.46
N HIS A 43 4.03 16.12 -10.76
CA HIS A 43 5.29 16.51 -11.38
C HIS A 43 4.96 17.57 -12.43
N GLU A 44 5.73 18.66 -12.49
CA GLU A 44 5.42 19.82 -13.35
C GLU A 44 5.32 19.46 -14.84
N THR A 45 6.09 18.46 -15.26
CA THR A 45 6.17 17.98 -16.65
C THR A 45 5.70 16.54 -16.81
N ARG A 46 5.16 15.91 -15.76
CA ARG A 46 4.78 14.49 -15.79
C ARG A 46 3.47 14.25 -15.05
N ARG A 47 2.79 13.16 -15.40
CA ARG A 47 1.58 12.72 -14.71
C ARG A 47 1.87 12.45 -13.22
N ALA A 48 0.87 12.65 -12.38
CA ALA A 48 1.02 12.46 -10.94
C ALA A 48 1.35 11.01 -10.57
N HIS A 49 2.36 10.77 -9.73
CA HIS A 49 2.70 9.42 -9.26
C HIS A 49 1.81 9.02 -8.08
N TYR A 50 1.22 7.82 -8.11
CA TYR A 50 0.31 7.34 -7.05
C TYR A 50 0.98 6.28 -6.17
N PHE A 51 0.59 6.28 -4.89
CA PHE A 51 1.01 5.31 -3.90
C PHE A 51 -0.05 5.16 -2.82
N LEU A 52 -0.04 4.04 -2.09
CA LEU A 52 -0.79 3.92 -0.85
C LEU A 52 0.12 4.27 0.32
N PHE A 53 -0.43 4.97 1.31
CA PHE A 53 0.25 5.28 2.56
C PHE A 53 -0.60 4.84 3.75
N ILE A 54 0.01 4.08 4.66
CA ILE A 54 -0.60 3.58 5.89
C ILE A 54 0.29 4.01 7.06
N PRO A 55 -0.12 4.98 7.89
CA PRO A 55 0.65 5.41 9.04
C PRO A 55 0.78 4.33 10.11
N TYR A 56 1.89 4.38 10.84
CA TYR A 56 2.08 3.61 12.05
C TYR A 56 1.32 4.22 13.23
N LEU A 57 0.99 3.39 14.22
CA LEU A 57 0.29 3.85 15.43
C LEU A 57 1.23 4.49 16.46
N ILE A 58 2.53 4.23 16.35
CA ILE A 58 3.52 4.51 17.40
C ILE A 58 3.97 5.98 17.43
N ASP A 59 3.86 6.72 16.33
CA ASP A 59 4.55 8.02 16.16
C ASP A 59 3.65 9.18 15.69
N ASP A 60 2.39 9.17 16.11
CA ASP A 60 1.43 10.23 15.76
C ASP A 60 1.15 10.30 14.24
N ALA A 61 1.22 9.14 13.58
CA ALA A 61 1.00 8.98 12.13
C ALA A 61 1.95 9.82 11.26
N LYS A 62 3.18 10.05 11.72
CA LYS A 62 4.21 10.78 10.96
C LYS A 62 4.90 9.86 9.97
N THR A 63 5.29 8.68 10.42
CA THR A 63 5.86 7.63 9.61
C THR A 63 4.85 6.53 9.32
N GLY A 64 5.15 5.71 8.32
CA GLY A 64 4.29 4.62 7.94
C GLY A 64 4.90 3.74 6.86
N LYS A 65 4.01 2.97 6.23
CA LYS A 65 4.32 2.15 5.07
C LYS A 65 3.77 2.81 3.81
N LEU A 66 4.62 2.91 2.80
CA LEU A 66 4.27 3.34 1.46
C LEU A 66 4.35 2.14 0.52
N ILE A 67 3.30 1.92 -0.27
CA ILE A 67 3.24 0.85 -1.28
C ILE A 67 3.00 1.49 -2.64
N ASN A 68 3.92 1.28 -3.57
CA ASN A 68 3.81 1.83 -4.92
C ASN A 68 4.44 0.91 -5.96
N VAL A 69 4.22 1.21 -7.23
CA VAL A 69 5.03 0.67 -8.31
C VAL A 69 5.95 1.78 -8.81
N SER A 70 7.24 1.49 -8.99
CA SER A 70 8.19 2.39 -9.65
C SER A 70 8.55 1.88 -11.03
N GLY A 71 9.06 2.77 -11.88
CA GLY A 71 9.42 2.49 -13.27
C GLY A 71 8.60 3.33 -14.26
N ASN A 72 8.82 3.09 -15.55
CA ASN A 72 8.11 3.78 -16.62
C ASN A 72 7.95 2.85 -17.83
N PRO A 73 6.84 2.94 -18.59
CA PRO A 73 6.52 1.97 -19.63
C PRO A 73 7.45 1.99 -20.85
N TRP A 74 8.37 2.96 -20.94
CA TRP A 74 9.24 3.18 -22.09
C TRP A 74 10.66 2.63 -21.88
N ASN A 75 11.28 3.01 -20.77
CA ASN A 75 12.72 2.90 -20.57
C ASN A 75 13.11 1.94 -19.44
N SER A 76 12.19 1.55 -18.56
CA SER A 76 12.52 0.68 -17.44
C SER A 76 11.43 -0.36 -17.21
N ASP A 77 11.79 -1.47 -16.57
CA ASP A 77 10.78 -2.38 -16.07
C ASP A 77 10.09 -1.75 -14.86
N PHE A 78 8.85 -2.17 -14.62
CA PHE A 78 8.14 -1.80 -13.40
C PHE A 78 8.57 -2.69 -12.25
N THR A 79 8.61 -2.15 -11.04
CA THR A 79 8.94 -2.88 -9.82
C THR A 79 7.99 -2.48 -8.70
N LEU A 80 7.48 -3.45 -7.92
CA LEU A 80 6.76 -3.17 -6.69
C LEU A 80 7.76 -2.68 -5.63
N GLU A 81 7.49 -1.50 -5.07
CA GLU A 81 8.26 -0.92 -3.98
C GLU A 81 7.38 -0.81 -2.73
N ILE A 82 7.87 -1.37 -1.64
CA ILE A 82 7.31 -1.23 -0.30
C ILE A 82 8.34 -0.48 0.53
N LYS A 83 7.98 0.69 1.06
CA LYS A 83 8.86 1.52 1.90
C LYS A 83 8.29 1.58 3.30
N THR A 84 9.03 1.08 4.27
CA THR A 84 8.67 1.10 5.70
C THR A 84 9.34 2.29 6.37
N GLY A 85 8.83 2.73 7.53
CA GLY A 85 9.38 3.90 8.24
C GLY A 85 9.35 5.18 7.41
N PHE A 86 8.49 5.24 6.39
CA PHE A 86 8.41 6.34 5.44
C PHE A 86 7.85 7.60 6.11
N ASP A 87 8.64 8.66 6.21
CA ASP A 87 8.22 9.95 6.75
C ASP A 87 7.56 10.82 5.67
N ARG A 88 6.27 11.14 5.87
CA ARG A 88 5.47 12.01 4.99
C ARG A 88 6.06 13.41 4.80
N LYS A 89 6.80 13.95 5.77
CA LYS A 89 7.31 15.33 5.76
C LYS A 89 8.71 15.46 5.19
N THR A 90 9.54 14.45 5.39
CA THR A 90 11.00 14.57 5.18
C THR A 90 11.53 13.62 4.11
N SER A 91 10.74 12.66 3.63
CA SER A 91 11.28 11.64 2.71
C SER A 91 11.70 12.24 1.36
N PRO A 92 12.99 12.10 0.98
CA PRO A 92 13.53 12.65 -0.26
C PRO A 92 13.03 11.90 -1.51
N VAL A 93 12.39 10.74 -1.33
CA VAL A 93 11.89 9.88 -2.43
C VAL A 93 10.80 10.58 -3.24
N LEU A 94 10.15 11.60 -2.68
CA LEU A 94 9.07 12.34 -3.31
C LEU A 94 9.57 13.55 -4.13
N GLY A 95 10.86 13.86 -4.07
CA GLY A 95 11.41 15.08 -4.68
C GLY A 95 10.96 16.36 -3.94
N PRO A 96 11.21 17.55 -4.50
CA PRO A 96 10.77 18.82 -3.91
C PRO A 96 9.24 19.03 -3.99
N THR A 97 8.50 18.15 -4.68
CA THR A 97 7.07 18.30 -4.87
C THR A 97 6.30 17.81 -3.64
N ARG A 98 5.33 18.62 -3.19
CA ARG A 98 4.50 18.26 -2.03
C ARG A 98 3.64 17.05 -2.38
N SER A 99 3.68 16.04 -1.52
CA SER A 99 2.71 14.94 -1.57
C SER A 99 1.37 15.39 -1.01
N HIS A 100 0.32 14.88 -1.63
CA HIS A 100 -1.05 15.06 -1.22
C HIS A 100 -1.64 13.71 -0.83
N TYR A 101 -2.63 13.72 0.08
CA TYR A 101 -3.18 12.50 0.65
C TYR A 101 -4.70 12.56 0.67
N ILE A 102 -5.34 11.52 0.13
CA ILE A 102 -6.79 11.33 0.15
C ILE A 102 -7.10 10.15 1.04
N TYR A 103 -7.84 10.37 2.13
CA TYR A 103 -8.24 9.31 3.05
C TYR A 103 -9.16 8.31 2.33
N LEU A 104 -8.75 7.06 2.17
CA LEU A 104 -9.54 6.04 1.49
C LEU A 104 -10.49 5.33 2.45
N GLY A 105 -10.02 4.97 3.65
CA GLY A 105 -10.82 4.27 4.66
C GLY A 105 -9.95 3.78 5.81
N GLU A 106 -10.53 2.94 6.64
CA GLU A 106 -9.84 2.28 7.75
C GLU A 106 -9.69 0.78 7.47
N ILE A 107 -8.56 0.22 7.90
CA ILE A 107 -8.23 -1.21 7.86
C ILE A 107 -8.08 -1.73 9.30
N SER A 108 -8.20 -3.05 9.49
CA SER A 108 -7.84 -3.66 10.78
C SER A 108 -6.33 -3.57 11.01
N ALA A 109 -5.91 -3.28 12.25
CA ALA A 109 -4.51 -3.36 12.63
C ALA A 109 -3.95 -4.79 12.56
N ASP A 110 -4.81 -5.81 12.58
CA ASP A 110 -4.39 -7.21 12.43
C ASP A 110 -3.94 -7.56 11.00
N ASP A 111 -4.37 -6.77 10.00
CA ASP A 111 -4.01 -6.98 8.59
C ASP A 111 -2.72 -6.23 8.19
N PHE A 112 -2.04 -5.60 9.15
CA PHE A 112 -0.90 -4.70 8.91
C PHE A 112 0.21 -4.86 9.95
N VAL A 113 1.47 -4.94 9.48
CA VAL A 113 2.65 -5.04 10.36
C VAL A 113 3.44 -3.73 10.38
N ASP A 114 3.67 -3.19 11.57
CA ASP A 114 4.56 -2.04 11.81
C ASP A 114 6.02 -2.46 11.71
N GLU A 115 6.82 -1.65 11.01
CA GLU A 115 8.26 -1.82 10.90
C GLU A 115 8.95 -0.50 11.26
N GLU A 116 9.58 -0.44 12.43
CA GLU A 116 10.12 0.79 13.04
C GLU A 116 11.26 1.45 12.26
N HIS A 117 11.91 0.71 11.36
CA HIS A 117 13.08 1.18 10.62
C HIS A 117 12.71 1.58 9.19
N TYR A 118 13.30 2.69 8.73
CA TYR A 118 13.22 3.05 7.33
C TYR A 118 13.91 1.99 6.48
N ASN A 119 13.14 1.37 5.58
CA ASN A 119 13.65 0.38 4.66
C ASN A 119 12.92 0.48 3.32
N ILE A 120 13.63 0.25 2.23
CA ILE A 120 13.04 0.13 0.90
C ILE A 120 13.17 -1.31 0.48
N ARG A 121 12.02 -1.94 0.25
CA ARG A 121 11.89 -3.34 -0.12
C ARG A 121 11.30 -3.45 -1.52
N ASN A 122 12.08 -4.01 -2.43
CA ASN A 122 11.63 -4.44 -3.76
C ASN A 122 11.36 -5.95 -3.68
N THR A 123 10.36 -6.35 -2.89
CA THR A 123 10.30 -7.74 -2.41
C THR A 123 9.13 -8.53 -2.98
N PRO A 124 9.36 -9.81 -3.33
CA PRO A 124 8.27 -10.79 -3.46
C PRO A 124 7.74 -11.24 -2.08
N ASN A 125 8.50 -11.00 -1.00
CA ASN A 125 8.14 -11.43 0.35
C ASN A 125 7.31 -10.36 1.04
N ALA A 126 6.00 -10.60 1.09
CA ALA A 126 5.05 -9.78 1.81
C ALA A 126 5.07 -10.10 3.31
N ASN A 127 5.10 -9.06 4.15
CA ASN A 127 5.09 -9.20 5.61
C ASN A 127 3.68 -9.19 6.21
N ASP A 128 2.71 -8.65 5.48
CA ASP A 128 1.32 -8.58 5.91
C ASP A 128 0.35 -8.84 4.76
N ARG A 129 -0.95 -8.82 5.07
CA ARG A 129 -2.00 -9.14 4.11
C ARG A 129 -2.11 -8.09 2.99
N ILE A 130 -1.86 -6.83 3.30
CA ILE A 130 -1.90 -5.74 2.32
C ILE A 130 -0.73 -5.87 1.34
N GLU A 131 0.48 -6.11 1.85
CA GLU A 131 1.64 -6.41 1.02
C GLU A 131 1.42 -7.66 0.17
N SER A 132 0.77 -8.69 0.72
CA SER A 132 0.50 -9.94 0.00
C SER A 132 -0.44 -9.71 -1.17
N ILE A 133 -1.49 -8.91 -0.97
CA ILE A 133 -2.41 -8.49 -2.03
C ILE A 133 -1.65 -7.67 -3.06
N ALA A 134 -0.83 -6.68 -2.65
CA ALA A 134 -0.04 -5.88 -3.57
C ALA A 134 0.91 -6.72 -4.43
N ALA A 135 1.62 -7.68 -3.83
CA ALA A 135 2.52 -8.59 -4.52
C ALA A 135 1.80 -9.55 -5.49
N SER A 136 0.52 -9.86 -5.25
CA SER A 136 -0.27 -10.74 -6.12
C SER A 136 -0.75 -10.06 -7.41
N ILE A 137 -0.69 -8.73 -7.48
CA ILE A 137 -1.20 -7.96 -8.62
C ILE A 137 -0.10 -7.88 -9.69
N PRO A 138 -0.36 -8.36 -10.92
CA PRO A 138 0.61 -8.25 -12.01
C PRO A 138 1.06 -6.81 -12.19
N LEU A 139 2.37 -6.59 -12.30
CA LEU A 139 2.94 -5.26 -12.56
C LEU A 139 2.47 -4.73 -13.91
N PRO A 140 2.45 -3.40 -14.12
CA PRO A 140 2.11 -2.83 -15.41
C PRO A 140 2.97 -3.39 -16.54
N TYR A 141 2.36 -3.61 -17.70
CA TYR A 141 3.08 -4.11 -18.87
C TYR A 141 3.98 -3.03 -19.47
N ARG A 142 5.26 -3.37 -19.65
CA ARG A 142 6.18 -2.61 -20.49
C ARG A 142 5.97 -3.02 -21.95
N ALA A 143 5.60 -2.08 -22.82
CA ALA A 143 5.53 -2.35 -24.25
C ALA A 143 6.89 -2.11 -24.91
N PRO A 144 7.57 -3.16 -25.42
CA PRO A 144 8.85 -2.99 -26.09
C PRO A 144 8.70 -2.06 -27.31
N GLY A 145 9.57 -1.05 -27.41
CA GLY A 145 9.55 -0.09 -28.51
C GLY A 145 8.47 1.00 -28.42
N ALA A 146 7.71 1.08 -27.33
CA ALA A 146 6.87 2.25 -27.09
C ALA A 146 7.76 3.50 -26.97
N THR A 147 7.31 4.62 -27.54
CA THR A 147 7.89 5.95 -27.33
C THR A 147 6.97 6.77 -26.43
N PRO A 148 7.51 7.66 -25.60
CA PRO A 148 6.69 8.59 -24.83
C PRO A 148 5.92 9.50 -25.78
N GLU A 149 4.63 9.69 -25.48
CA GLU A 149 3.82 10.67 -26.19
C GLU A 149 4.35 12.08 -25.93
N HIS A 150 4.06 13.04 -26.82
CA HIS A 150 4.48 14.42 -26.63
C HIS A 150 3.96 14.95 -25.28
N PRO A 151 4.73 15.71 -24.48
CA PRO A 151 4.30 16.17 -23.14
C PRO A 151 2.97 16.94 -23.11
N ASP A 152 2.60 17.56 -24.23
CA ASP A 152 1.33 18.29 -24.39
C ASP A 152 0.17 17.43 -24.90
N ASP A 153 0.38 16.14 -25.12
CA ASP A 153 -0.67 15.23 -25.55
C ASP A 153 -1.73 15.05 -24.43
N PRO A 154 -3.03 15.27 -24.70
CA PRO A 154 -4.09 15.05 -23.72
C PRO A 154 -4.15 13.59 -23.21
N MET A 155 -3.49 12.64 -23.86
CA MET A 155 -3.31 11.26 -23.41
C MET A 155 -2.57 11.17 -22.05
N TRP A 156 -1.77 12.17 -21.69
CA TRP A 156 -1.17 12.26 -20.35
C TRP A 156 -2.22 12.45 -19.25
N LEU A 157 -3.39 12.97 -19.61
CA LEU A 157 -4.50 13.28 -18.70
C LEU A 157 -5.57 12.17 -18.65
N ARG A 158 -5.39 11.06 -19.37
CA ARG A 158 -6.41 10.00 -19.47
C ARG A 158 -5.76 8.63 -19.38
N PRO A 159 -6.48 7.57 -18.97
CA PRO A 159 -5.96 6.19 -19.09
C PRO A 159 -5.44 5.92 -20.49
N HIS A 160 -4.21 5.43 -20.60
CA HIS A 160 -3.59 5.17 -21.90
C HIS A 160 -4.11 3.83 -22.43
N PRO A 161 -4.65 3.76 -23.66
CA PRO A 161 -5.34 2.56 -24.15
C PRO A 161 -4.41 1.36 -24.35
N ARG A 162 -3.10 1.59 -24.48
CA ARG A 162 -2.11 0.56 -24.79
C ARG A 162 -1.07 0.32 -23.68
N LEU A 163 -1.04 1.18 -22.66
CA LEU A 163 0.02 1.18 -21.65
C LEU A 163 -0.61 1.38 -20.29
N GLU A 164 -0.40 0.41 -19.40
CA GLU A 164 -0.75 0.59 -18.01
C GLU A 164 0.35 1.39 -17.30
N ARG A 165 -0.03 2.30 -16.40
CA ARG A 165 0.91 3.09 -15.59
C ARG A 165 0.62 2.89 -14.11
N CYS A 166 1.39 3.56 -13.24
CA CYS A 166 1.30 3.39 -11.79
C CYS A 166 -0.11 3.68 -11.23
N GLN A 167 -0.85 4.65 -11.81
CA GLN A 167 -2.19 5.00 -11.35
C GLN A 167 -3.19 3.87 -11.60
N GLU A 168 -3.13 3.26 -12.78
CA GLU A 168 -4.00 2.14 -13.14
C GLU A 168 -3.69 0.90 -12.28
N TRP A 169 -2.41 0.64 -11.96
CA TRP A 169 -2.04 -0.41 -11.00
C TRP A 169 -2.53 -0.10 -9.58
N THR A 170 -2.39 1.14 -9.10
CA THR A 170 -2.91 1.53 -7.78
C THR A 170 -4.43 1.41 -7.71
N ASN A 171 -5.16 1.69 -8.79
CA ASN A 171 -6.61 1.43 -8.86
C ASN A 171 -6.91 -0.06 -8.67
N ARG A 172 -6.17 -0.96 -9.36
CA ARG A 172 -6.32 -2.40 -9.18
C ARG A 172 -6.01 -2.83 -7.75
N LEU A 173 -4.99 -2.25 -7.12
CA LEU A 173 -4.69 -2.51 -5.71
C LEU A 173 -5.86 -2.12 -4.80
N VAL A 174 -6.41 -0.91 -4.93
CA VAL A 174 -7.55 -0.48 -4.11
C VAL A 174 -8.77 -1.36 -4.37
N GLN A 175 -9.03 -1.76 -5.62
CA GLN A 175 -10.08 -2.73 -5.94
C GLN A 175 -9.87 -4.06 -5.22
N SER A 176 -8.68 -4.65 -5.30
CA SER A 176 -8.38 -5.91 -4.62
C SER A 176 -8.51 -5.81 -3.09
N LEU A 177 -8.17 -4.65 -2.50
CA LEU A 177 -8.37 -4.42 -1.06
C LEU A 177 -9.87 -4.35 -0.70
N VAL A 178 -10.70 -3.77 -1.56
CA VAL A 178 -12.16 -3.76 -1.37
C VAL A 178 -12.74 -5.17 -1.52
N ASP A 179 -12.32 -5.90 -2.55
CA ASP A 179 -12.78 -7.27 -2.81
C ASP A 179 -12.37 -8.24 -1.69
N ALA A 180 -11.22 -8.00 -1.06
CA ALA A 180 -10.75 -8.76 0.11
C ALA A 180 -11.45 -8.37 1.43
N GLY A 181 -12.37 -7.39 1.41
CA GLY A 181 -13.05 -6.87 2.59
C GLY A 181 -12.18 -6.03 3.52
N LEU A 182 -11.00 -5.59 3.06
CA LEU A 182 -10.09 -4.75 3.85
C LEU A 182 -10.48 -3.27 3.79
N LEU A 183 -11.11 -2.84 2.70
CA LEU A 183 -11.64 -1.48 2.54
C LEU A 183 -13.12 -1.51 2.16
N GLY A 184 -13.85 -0.47 2.54
CA GLY A 184 -15.22 -0.26 2.06
C GLY A 184 -15.26 0.21 0.60
N ALA A 185 -16.36 -0.09 -0.10
CA ALA A 185 -16.57 0.32 -1.51
C ALA A 185 -16.47 1.84 -1.75
N SER A 186 -16.63 2.67 -0.70
CA SER A 186 -16.43 4.11 -0.78
C SER A 186 -15.01 4.52 -1.16
N ALA A 187 -14.01 3.66 -0.93
CA ALA A 187 -12.63 3.89 -1.37
C ALA A 187 -12.54 4.03 -2.90
N LEU A 188 -13.31 3.24 -3.66
CA LEU A 188 -13.32 3.29 -5.14
C LEU A 188 -13.92 4.61 -5.66
N MET A 189 -14.95 5.13 -4.99
CA MET A 189 -15.52 6.43 -5.33
C MET A 189 -14.49 7.54 -5.13
N LYS A 190 -13.70 7.48 -4.06
CA LYS A 190 -12.63 8.45 -3.78
C LYS A 190 -11.49 8.36 -4.80
N MET A 191 -11.12 7.15 -5.23
CA MET A 191 -10.16 6.96 -6.33
C MET A 191 -10.63 7.60 -7.63
N SER A 192 -11.91 7.47 -7.98
CA SER A 192 -12.47 8.09 -9.19
C SER A 192 -12.47 9.62 -9.10
N SER A 193 -12.80 10.18 -7.93
CA SER A 193 -12.72 11.63 -7.68
C SER A 193 -11.29 12.17 -7.77
N ALA A 194 -10.32 11.44 -7.23
CA ALA A 194 -8.90 11.75 -7.36
C ALA A 194 -8.51 11.88 -8.85
N HIS A 195 -8.85 10.89 -9.67
CA HIS A 195 -8.57 10.91 -11.11
C HIS A 195 -9.10 12.15 -11.83
N LYS A 196 -10.21 12.73 -11.38
CA LYS A 196 -10.77 13.95 -11.97
C LYS A 196 -10.07 15.22 -11.46
N ALA A 197 -9.82 15.29 -10.15
CA ALA A 197 -9.17 16.45 -9.52
C ALA A 197 -7.74 16.68 -10.02
N HIS A 198 -7.00 15.60 -10.31
CA HIS A 198 -5.61 15.67 -10.77
C HIS A 198 -5.43 16.09 -12.23
N LEU A 199 -6.52 16.33 -12.98
CA LEU A 199 -6.46 16.78 -14.36
C LEU A 199 -6.58 18.29 -14.54
N CYS A 200 -6.99 19.05 -13.50
CA CYS A 200 -7.47 20.41 -13.74
C CYS A 200 -6.60 21.55 -13.18
N ASP A 201 -6.21 21.59 -11.91
CA ASP A 201 -5.71 22.87 -11.37
C ASP A 201 -4.37 22.82 -10.61
N GLU A 202 -4.14 21.87 -9.70
CA GLU A 202 -2.94 21.91 -8.84
C GLU A 202 -1.65 21.58 -9.61
N CYS A 203 -1.65 20.54 -10.46
CA CYS A 203 -0.49 20.23 -11.28
C CYS A 203 -0.26 21.30 -12.37
N ALA A 204 -1.32 21.98 -12.85
CA ALA A 204 -1.22 23.06 -13.82
C ALA A 204 -0.61 24.34 -13.21
N ALA A 205 -0.98 24.67 -11.96
CA ALA A 205 -0.41 25.77 -11.21
C ALA A 205 1.10 25.57 -10.98
N SER A 206 1.55 24.36 -10.58
CA SER A 206 2.98 24.05 -10.46
C SER A 206 3.72 24.19 -11.79
N ARG A 207 3.11 23.76 -12.91
CA ARG A 207 3.69 23.94 -14.26
C ARG A 207 3.85 25.42 -14.65
N ALA A 208 2.88 26.27 -14.29
CA ALA A 208 2.93 27.71 -14.56
C ALA A 208 3.95 28.46 -13.71
N GLU A 209 4.29 27.94 -12.52
CA GLU A 209 5.32 28.50 -11.64
C GLU A 209 6.73 28.10 -12.10
N ALA A 210 6.91 26.86 -12.53
CA ALA A 210 8.17 26.35 -13.08
C ALA A 210 8.64 27.05 -14.37
N LEU A 211 7.69 27.49 -15.20
CA LEU A 211 7.97 28.20 -16.46
C LEU A 211 8.32 29.70 -16.28
N LYS A 212 8.32 30.20 -15.04
CA LYS A 212 8.70 31.59 -14.71
C LYS A 212 10.18 31.73 -14.28
N LEU A 213 10.93 30.63 -14.29
CA LEU A 213 12.37 30.57 -14.04
C LEU A 213 13.13 30.31 -15.35
#